data_AF-W8BYE7-F1
#
_entry.id   AF-W8BYE7-F1
#
_cell.length_a   1.000
_cell.length_b   1.000
_cell.length_c   1.000
_cell.angle_alpha   90.00
_cell.angle_beta   90.00
_cell.angle_gamma   90.00
#
_symmetry.space_group_name_H-M   'P 1'
#
loop_
_entity.id
_entity.type
_entity.pdbx_description
1 polymer ?
#
loop_
_entity_poly.entity_id
_entity_poly.type
_entity_poly.pdbx_seq_one_letter_code
_entity_poly.pdbx_strand_id
1 'polypeptide(L)'
;MQQVMAGVDDKDTDAEMSAMLNDEGVRTETGTESNKDTDTKTGTMMDQKMEHKEKDWWKHMTLYQIYPRSFMDSNGDGVGDLQGIIMKLPYLAETGIEAIWLSPIYKSPMVDFGYDITDFKDIHTEYGTMKDLEMLITEAKRLGIKMIMDFVPNHTSDQNMWFEKSVNREDGYEDFYMWADAKMDKDGKRMPPNNWQSVFYGSAWTWNEKRGQYYLHQFTSAQPDLNFRNPKVVEAMDEVMRFWLDKGVNGFRIDAINHLFEDAELRDEPLTGKTDDKYSYEYTEHVYTKDLPEVMSMLQHWRKLVDDYTMKHGGPARIIMTEAYADLKTIMDYYETHDGKKGAHFPFNFNLITNLNEKSDARDYVFEVQKWLIYMPRGYTPNWVMGNHDNVRMATRFGPKRVDAMHMMLMTLPGVAVTYNGEEIGMQDNRDITWEDTVDPPARNVGREKYKEVSRDPARTPYQWNTQKNAGFSSAEKPWLPVHPNYKHLNLKQQMSQPSHYSVYKSLVELRKMPAMCRGQFRAEVLNRDVFAFEREVKGDNSVITVINIGPRARAVNLTEVFGLKYQQQLTVLVAGSKSTHSTGNALPADALPLAPYEGLVCMLE
;
A
#
# COMPACT_ATOMS: atom_id res chain seq x y z
N MET A 1 -55.80 -25.02 -5.06
CA MET A 1 -55.99 -24.64 -3.65
C MET A 1 -55.39 -23.25 -3.49
N GLN A 2 -56.19 -22.20 -3.29
CA GLN A 2 -56.88 -21.81 -2.03
C GLN A 2 -55.88 -21.23 -1.02
N GLN A 3 -55.91 -19.91 -0.73
CA GLN A 3 -56.89 -19.13 0.07
C GLN A 3 -56.56 -19.21 1.59
N VAL A 4 -56.69 -18.15 2.42
CA VAL A 4 -57.22 -16.78 2.23
C VAL A 4 -56.65 -15.74 3.23
N MET A 5 -57.11 -14.48 3.08
CA MET A 5 -56.99 -13.23 3.89
C MET A 5 -57.19 -13.40 5.44
N ALA A 6 -57.16 -12.39 6.34
CA ALA A 6 -57.22 -10.90 6.33
C ALA A 6 -56.57 -10.35 7.65
N GLY A 7 -56.45 -9.06 8.02
CA GLY A 7 -56.87 -7.76 7.46
C GLY A 7 -57.61 -6.86 8.49
N VAL A 8 -57.75 -5.55 8.21
CA VAL A 8 -58.56 -4.50 8.91
C VAL A 8 -57.92 -3.75 10.11
N ASP A 9 -57.50 -2.49 9.86
CA ASP A 9 -57.99 -1.16 10.37
C ASP A 9 -58.31 -0.95 11.90
N ASP A 10 -58.49 0.26 12.47
CA ASP A 10 -58.99 1.55 11.95
C ASP A 10 -58.79 2.75 12.94
N LYS A 11 -58.63 4.02 12.46
CA LYS A 11 -58.98 5.33 13.11
C LYS A 11 -58.31 5.73 14.47
N ASP A 12 -58.40 6.94 15.07
CA ASP A 12 -58.74 8.39 14.81
C ASP A 12 -58.29 9.20 16.07
N THR A 13 -58.25 10.56 16.25
CA THR A 13 -58.40 11.83 15.48
C THR A 13 -57.78 13.01 16.29
N ASP A 14 -57.56 14.19 15.65
CA ASP A 14 -57.70 15.59 16.15
C ASP A 14 -56.98 16.11 17.45
N ALA A 15 -56.82 17.41 17.74
CA ALA A 15 -56.65 18.66 16.95
C ALA A 15 -56.31 19.86 17.89
N GLU A 16 -55.64 20.91 17.36
CA GLU A 16 -55.67 22.35 17.80
C GLU A 16 -55.35 22.73 19.29
N MET A 17 -55.09 23.98 19.73
CA MET A 17 -55.01 25.34 19.14
C MET A 17 -54.10 26.28 20.00
N SER A 18 -53.74 27.47 19.48
CA SER A 18 -53.67 28.84 20.09
C SER A 18 -53.44 29.09 21.62
N ALA A 19 -52.90 30.23 22.10
CA ALA A 19 -52.60 31.54 21.47
C ALA A 19 -51.50 32.35 22.22
N MET A 20 -51.20 33.53 21.66
CA MET A 20 -50.31 34.62 22.12
C MET A 20 -50.60 35.19 23.52
N LEU A 21 -49.61 35.89 24.12
CA LEU A 21 -49.64 37.37 24.28
C LEU A 21 -48.28 37.95 24.77
N ASN A 22 -48.08 39.26 24.55
CA ASN A 22 -46.89 40.04 24.93
C ASN A 22 -47.12 40.86 26.21
N ASP A 23 -46.05 41.33 26.86
CA ASP A 23 -45.96 42.73 27.34
C ASP A 23 -44.49 43.21 27.47
N GLU A 24 -44.27 44.53 27.58
CA GLU A 24 -42.95 45.19 27.68
C GLU A 24 -42.67 45.76 29.10
N GLY A 25 -41.39 45.93 29.52
CA GLY A 25 -41.10 46.28 30.93
C GLY A 25 -39.68 46.73 31.32
N VAL A 26 -39.16 47.78 30.68
CA VAL A 26 -38.04 48.70 31.08
C VAL A 26 -37.14 48.38 32.32
N ARG A 27 -35.84 48.22 32.04
CA ARG A 27 -34.59 48.56 32.82
C ARG A 27 -34.66 49.00 34.30
N THR A 28 -33.75 48.44 35.11
CA THR A 28 -32.66 49.17 35.82
C THR A 28 -31.47 48.23 36.13
N GLU A 29 -30.40 48.75 36.75
CA GLU A 29 -29.03 48.19 36.73
C GLU A 29 -28.55 47.49 38.03
N THR A 30 -27.34 46.91 37.95
CA THR A 30 -26.42 46.47 39.02
C THR A 30 -26.62 45.08 39.65
N GLY A 31 -25.50 44.42 39.98
CA GLY A 31 -25.44 43.11 40.63
C GLY A 31 -24.55 42.09 39.92
N THR A 32 -23.22 42.17 40.12
CA THR A 32 -22.29 41.11 39.70
C THR A 32 -22.24 39.99 40.73
N GLU A 33 -22.62 38.76 40.36
CA GLU A 33 -21.96 37.56 40.89
C GLU A 33 -22.15 36.33 39.98
N SER A 34 -21.38 35.28 40.25
CA SER A 34 -21.17 34.13 39.36
C SER A 34 -22.39 33.22 39.20
N ASN A 35 -22.54 32.63 38.02
CA ASN A 35 -23.10 31.28 37.92
C ASN A 35 -22.30 30.42 36.92
N LYS A 36 -22.40 29.10 37.06
CA LYS A 36 -21.69 28.11 36.25
C LYS A 36 -22.56 27.55 35.10
N ASP A 37 -21.89 26.79 34.23
CA ASP A 37 -22.43 25.60 33.54
C ASP A 37 -23.76 25.76 32.80
N THR A 38 -23.71 26.43 31.65
CA THR A 38 -24.04 25.77 30.36
C THR A 38 -23.37 26.55 29.22
N ASP A 39 -22.48 25.92 28.46
CA ASP A 39 -22.23 26.39 27.10
C ASP A 39 -22.07 25.25 26.09
N THR A 40 -22.64 25.56 24.94
CA THR A 40 -23.11 24.76 23.82
C THR A 40 -22.10 23.85 23.11
N LYS A 41 -22.50 22.58 22.88
CA LYS A 41 -21.95 21.77 21.77
C LYS A 41 -22.58 22.22 20.45
N THR A 42 -22.13 23.33 19.89
CA THR A 42 -22.51 23.78 18.53
C THR A 42 -21.29 24.08 17.67
N GLY A 43 -20.54 23.03 17.33
CA GLY A 43 -19.54 23.09 16.27
C GLY A 43 -20.19 23.40 14.92
N THR A 44 -19.59 24.29 14.13
CA THR A 44 -20.17 24.79 12.88
C THR A 44 -20.11 23.76 11.75
N MET A 45 -20.81 24.02 10.65
CA MET A 45 -20.67 23.22 9.42
C MET A 45 -19.25 23.25 8.82
N MET A 46 -18.39 24.21 9.18
CA MET A 46 -16.99 24.19 8.80
C MET A 46 -16.19 23.24 9.70
N ASP A 47 -16.40 23.29 11.01
CA ASP A 47 -15.75 22.40 11.97
C ASP A 47 -16.09 20.94 11.68
N GLN A 48 -17.37 20.63 11.45
CA GLN A 48 -17.83 19.29 11.08
C GLN A 48 -17.22 18.80 9.75
N LYS A 49 -17.03 19.69 8.76
CA LYS A 49 -16.37 19.35 7.48
C LYS A 49 -14.87 19.11 7.66
N MET A 50 -14.20 19.89 8.51
CA MET A 50 -12.78 19.70 8.82
C MET A 50 -12.55 18.42 9.63
N GLU A 51 -13.35 18.18 10.67
CA GLU A 51 -13.32 16.95 11.48
C GLU A 51 -13.58 15.70 10.63
N HIS A 52 -14.55 15.75 9.70
CA HIS A 52 -14.80 14.66 8.77
C HIS A 52 -13.62 14.43 7.81
N LYS A 53 -13.01 15.51 7.31
CA LYS A 53 -11.82 15.45 6.43
C LYS A 53 -10.58 14.91 7.16
N GLU A 54 -10.41 15.17 8.45
CA GLU A 54 -9.33 14.57 9.25
C GLU A 54 -9.57 13.09 9.60
N LYS A 55 -10.81 12.62 9.68
CA LYS A 55 -11.12 11.20 9.91
C LYS A 55 -11.00 10.35 8.65
N ASP A 56 -11.39 10.89 7.50
CA ASP A 56 -11.42 10.18 6.22
C ASP A 56 -10.25 10.51 5.29
N TRP A 57 -9.19 11.16 5.80
CA TRP A 57 -8.03 11.63 5.03
C TRP A 57 -7.40 10.56 4.12
N TRP A 58 -7.42 9.31 4.58
CA TRP A 58 -6.82 8.14 3.92
C TRP A 58 -7.67 7.58 2.77
N LYS A 59 -8.96 7.94 2.67
CA LYS A 59 -9.91 7.25 1.76
C LYS A 59 -9.69 7.51 0.27
N HIS A 60 -8.96 8.55 -0.07
CA HIS A 60 -8.64 8.97 -1.45
C HIS A 60 -7.20 9.48 -1.57
N MET A 61 -6.34 9.19 -0.58
CA MET A 61 -4.99 9.74 -0.53
C MET A 61 -4.13 9.33 -1.73
N THR A 62 -3.14 10.17 -2.03
CA THR A 62 -1.98 9.77 -2.85
C THR A 62 -0.86 9.29 -1.91
N LEU A 63 -0.61 7.97 -1.91
CA LEU A 63 0.36 7.28 -1.05
C LEU A 63 1.64 6.94 -1.83
N TYR A 64 2.80 7.23 -1.26
CA TYR A 64 4.11 6.99 -1.89
C TYR A 64 4.98 6.06 -1.02
N GLN A 65 5.37 4.89 -1.54
CA GLN A 65 6.35 4.02 -0.90
C GLN A 65 7.76 4.55 -1.16
N ILE A 66 8.47 4.89 -0.09
CA ILE A 66 9.91 5.14 -0.07
C ILE A 66 10.61 3.85 0.37
N TYR A 67 11.60 3.41 -0.40
CA TYR A 67 12.56 2.39 0.01
C TYR A 67 13.85 3.10 0.47
N PRO A 68 14.06 3.29 1.79
CA PRO A 68 15.01 4.28 2.31
C PRO A 68 16.42 4.14 1.73
N ARG A 69 16.94 2.90 1.73
CA ARG A 69 18.27 2.50 1.27
C ARG A 69 18.63 2.99 -0.15
N SER A 70 17.64 3.32 -0.98
CA SER A 70 17.82 3.77 -2.37
C SER A 70 17.23 5.14 -2.69
N PHE A 71 16.64 5.85 -1.74
CA PHE A 71 15.96 7.12 -2.03
C PHE A 71 16.93 8.30 -2.14
N MET A 72 17.74 8.57 -1.11
CA MET A 72 18.79 9.60 -1.15
C MET A 72 19.83 9.34 -0.05
N ASP A 73 21.12 9.31 -0.40
CA ASP A 73 22.27 9.30 0.51
C ASP A 73 22.68 10.75 0.81
N SER A 74 22.69 11.15 2.08
CA SER A 74 23.10 12.49 2.52
C SER A 74 24.56 12.58 2.94
N ASN A 75 25.20 11.46 3.26
CA ASN A 75 26.46 11.41 4.01
C ASN A 75 27.67 11.01 3.15
N GLY A 76 27.47 10.22 2.09
CA GLY A 76 28.48 9.76 1.13
C GLY A 76 28.94 8.31 1.28
N ASP A 77 28.29 7.48 2.09
CA ASP A 77 28.61 6.05 2.25
C ASP A 77 28.04 5.15 1.13
N GLY A 78 27.03 5.61 0.39
CA GLY A 78 26.38 4.86 -0.70
C GLY A 78 25.03 4.22 -0.34
N VAL A 79 24.52 4.45 0.86
CA VAL A 79 23.22 4.00 1.39
C VAL A 79 22.29 5.21 1.59
N GLY A 80 21.03 5.06 1.21
CA GLY A 80 20.02 6.10 1.42
C GLY A 80 19.51 6.16 2.85
N ASP A 81 19.39 7.37 3.40
CA ASP A 81 19.22 7.63 4.83
C ASP A 81 18.06 8.60 5.18
N LEU A 82 17.74 8.77 6.46
CA LEU A 82 16.62 9.61 6.92
C LEU A 82 16.82 11.11 6.65
N GLN A 83 18.05 11.62 6.70
CA GLN A 83 18.36 13.01 6.33
C GLN A 83 18.19 13.23 4.82
N GLY A 84 18.58 12.23 4.02
CA GLY A 84 18.30 12.16 2.60
C GLY A 84 16.80 12.20 2.29
N ILE A 85 15.96 11.51 3.08
CA ILE A 85 14.49 11.63 2.96
C ILE A 85 14.02 13.05 3.34
N ILE A 86 14.48 13.61 4.46
CA ILE A 86 14.14 14.99 4.89
C ILE A 86 14.45 16.01 3.78
N MET A 87 15.64 15.92 3.15
CA MET A 87 16.06 16.78 2.03
C MET A 87 15.14 16.70 0.80
N LYS A 88 14.26 15.70 0.70
CA LYS A 88 13.40 15.41 -0.45
C LYS A 88 11.91 15.47 -0.14
N LEU A 89 11.49 15.56 1.13
CA LEU A 89 10.09 15.79 1.48
C LEU A 89 9.46 17.01 0.78
N PRO A 90 10.16 18.16 0.61
CA PRO A 90 9.58 19.29 -0.11
C PRO A 90 9.20 18.95 -1.56
N TYR A 91 9.97 18.09 -2.23
CA TYR A 91 9.65 17.60 -3.58
C TYR A 91 8.37 16.74 -3.60
N LEU A 92 8.20 15.84 -2.61
CA LEU A 92 6.98 15.03 -2.51
C LEU A 92 5.76 15.89 -2.19
N ALA A 93 5.89 16.87 -1.30
CA ALA A 93 4.85 17.85 -0.99
C ALA A 93 4.48 18.72 -2.22
N GLU A 94 5.48 19.22 -2.96
CA GLU A 94 5.27 19.93 -4.23
C GLU A 94 4.64 19.06 -5.32
N THR A 95 4.85 17.74 -5.27
CA THR A 95 4.20 16.78 -6.18
C THR A 95 2.73 16.56 -5.81
N GLY A 96 2.35 16.83 -4.56
CA GLY A 96 1.01 16.62 -4.03
C GLY A 96 0.82 15.26 -3.32
N ILE A 97 1.91 14.60 -2.92
CA ILE A 97 1.85 13.38 -2.11
C ILE A 97 1.28 13.71 -0.73
N GLU A 98 0.27 12.96 -0.29
CA GLU A 98 -0.44 13.20 0.97
C GLU A 98 0.04 12.29 2.10
N ALA A 99 0.60 11.13 1.74
CA ALA A 99 1.22 10.21 2.68
C ALA A 99 2.46 9.51 2.10
N ILE A 100 3.43 9.27 2.97
CA ILE A 100 4.56 8.39 2.71
C ILE A 100 4.48 7.14 3.59
N TRP A 101 4.87 6.00 3.03
CA TRP A 101 5.20 4.80 3.78
C TRP A 101 6.69 4.53 3.58
N LEU A 102 7.42 4.28 4.67
CA LEU A 102 8.80 3.81 4.62
C LEU A 102 8.85 2.29 4.78
N SER A 103 9.53 1.58 3.88
CA SER A 103 10.03 0.24 4.17
C SER A 103 10.98 0.24 5.39
N PRO A 104 11.20 -0.90 6.08
CA PRO A 104 11.72 -0.93 7.44
C PRO A 104 13.00 -0.11 7.67
N ILE A 105 12.97 0.74 8.69
CA ILE A 105 14.12 1.54 9.17
C ILE A 105 14.64 1.10 10.53
N TYR A 106 14.12 -0.02 11.03
CA TYR A 106 14.46 -0.60 12.33
C TYR A 106 15.85 -1.21 12.34
N LYS A 107 16.46 -1.23 13.52
CA LYS A 107 17.79 -1.79 13.75
C LYS A 107 17.87 -3.25 13.29
N SER A 108 18.73 -3.54 12.32
CA SER A 108 18.73 -4.81 11.59
C SER A 108 20.14 -5.22 11.17
N PRO A 109 20.50 -6.52 11.16
CA PRO A 109 21.72 -7.04 10.54
C PRO A 109 21.74 -6.88 9.00
N MET A 110 20.64 -6.45 8.39
CA MET A 110 20.46 -6.20 6.96
C MET A 110 20.59 -7.46 6.09
N VAL A 111 20.21 -8.63 6.62
CA VAL A 111 20.11 -9.89 5.85
C VAL A 111 19.03 -9.77 4.77
N ASP A 112 17.83 -9.28 5.11
CA ASP A 112 16.81 -8.84 4.13
C ASP A 112 16.53 -7.34 4.28
N PHE A 113 17.60 -6.54 4.35
CA PHE A 113 17.61 -5.08 4.27
C PHE A 113 16.66 -4.31 5.21
N GLY A 114 16.32 -4.91 6.37
CA GLY A 114 15.53 -4.26 7.42
C GLY A 114 14.34 -5.08 7.94
N TYR A 115 13.93 -6.15 7.23
CA TYR A 115 12.86 -7.04 7.71
C TYR A 115 13.36 -8.00 8.81
N ASP A 116 14.65 -8.30 8.85
CA ASP A 116 15.33 -8.99 9.96
C ASP A 116 15.60 -8.04 11.14
N ILE A 117 14.63 -7.86 12.03
CA ILE A 117 14.63 -6.79 13.07
C ILE A 117 15.23 -7.26 14.41
N THR A 118 16.29 -6.58 14.88
CA THR A 118 16.89 -6.80 16.21
C THR A 118 16.31 -5.91 17.32
N ASP A 119 15.86 -4.70 16.98
CA ASP A 119 15.15 -3.81 17.90
C ASP A 119 14.05 -3.04 17.14
N PHE A 120 12.80 -3.31 17.50
CA PHE A 120 11.61 -2.69 16.92
C PHE A 120 11.36 -1.25 17.38
N LYS A 121 12.13 -0.74 18.36
CA LYS A 121 11.95 0.59 18.98
C LYS A 121 13.17 1.49 18.82
N ASP A 122 14.17 1.07 18.03
CA ASP A 122 15.38 1.83 17.68
C ASP A 122 15.60 1.88 16.15
N ILE A 123 16.38 2.86 15.69
CA ILE A 123 16.65 3.11 14.27
C ILE A 123 17.99 2.50 13.86
N HIS A 124 18.05 1.97 12.64
CA HIS A 124 19.27 1.40 12.09
C HIS A 124 20.33 2.47 11.77
N THR A 125 21.59 2.17 12.09
CA THR A 125 22.68 3.15 12.06
C THR A 125 23.09 3.62 10.67
N GLU A 126 22.83 2.84 9.60
CA GLU A 126 23.02 3.31 8.22
C GLU A 126 21.92 4.28 7.77
N TYR A 127 20.75 4.29 8.44
CA TYR A 127 19.65 5.21 8.15
C TYR A 127 19.69 6.46 9.03
N GLY A 128 20.32 6.40 10.20
CA GLY A 128 20.55 7.53 11.09
C GLY A 128 20.21 7.19 12.55
N THR A 129 19.51 8.09 13.23
CA THR A 129 19.14 7.95 14.64
C THR A 129 17.64 8.21 14.88
N MET A 130 17.16 7.87 16.08
CA MET A 130 15.83 8.26 16.56
C MET A 130 15.56 9.77 16.43
N LYS A 131 16.58 10.62 16.61
CA LYS A 131 16.45 12.07 16.45
C LYS A 131 16.22 12.47 14.99
N ASP A 132 16.80 11.75 14.04
CA ASP A 132 16.59 11.99 12.61
C ASP A 132 15.18 11.59 12.19
N LEU A 133 14.63 10.52 12.78
CA LEU A 133 13.20 10.21 12.64
C LEU A 133 12.30 11.31 13.25
N GLU A 134 12.61 11.80 14.45
CA GLU A 134 11.82 12.87 15.09
C GLU A 134 11.82 14.17 14.26
N MET A 135 12.95 14.49 13.60
CA MET A 135 13.02 15.57 12.62
C MET A 135 12.22 15.25 11.34
N LEU A 136 12.25 14.01 10.85
CA LEU A 136 11.49 13.56 9.69
C LEU A 136 9.96 13.62 9.91
N ILE A 137 9.47 13.13 11.07
CA ILE A 137 8.06 13.25 11.48
C ILE A 137 7.66 14.73 11.58
N THR A 138 8.53 15.57 12.15
CA THR A 138 8.27 17.01 12.28
C THR A 138 8.16 17.71 10.93
N GLU A 139 9.06 17.42 10.00
CA GLU A 139 9.07 18.03 8.66
C GLU A 139 7.93 17.51 7.77
N ALA A 140 7.63 16.20 7.83
CA ALA A 140 6.46 15.64 7.16
C ALA A 140 5.16 16.32 7.64
N LYS A 141 5.00 16.47 8.96
CA LYS A 141 3.88 17.19 9.57
C LYS A 141 3.83 18.67 9.15
N ARG A 142 4.98 19.36 9.06
CA ARG A 142 5.07 20.76 8.59
C ARG A 142 4.62 20.91 7.13
N LEU A 143 4.91 19.91 6.30
CA LEU A 143 4.51 19.84 4.89
C LEU A 143 3.11 19.24 4.68
N GLY A 144 2.42 18.82 5.74
CA GLY A 144 1.10 18.20 5.68
C GLY A 144 1.09 16.71 5.34
N ILE A 145 2.24 16.13 4.99
CA ILE A 145 2.43 14.70 4.67
C ILE A 145 2.14 13.85 5.91
N LYS A 146 1.41 12.74 5.74
CA LYS A 146 1.22 11.71 6.76
C LYS A 146 2.32 10.66 6.67
N MET A 147 2.78 10.16 7.81
CA MET A 147 3.87 9.19 7.88
C MET A 147 3.34 7.83 8.35
N ILE A 148 3.55 6.81 7.53
CA ILE A 148 3.20 5.42 7.79
C ILE A 148 4.50 4.63 7.98
N MET A 149 4.60 3.84 9.04
CA MET A 149 5.71 2.91 9.26
C MET A 149 5.39 1.56 8.61
N ASP A 150 6.40 0.83 8.16
CA ASP A 150 6.25 -0.62 8.03
C ASP A 150 6.19 -1.28 9.40
N PHE A 151 5.44 -2.36 9.53
CA PHE A 151 5.35 -3.18 10.72
C PHE A 151 5.41 -4.64 10.30
N VAL A 152 6.45 -5.33 10.76
CA VAL A 152 6.79 -6.70 10.37
C VAL A 152 6.57 -7.59 11.59
N PRO A 153 5.34 -8.06 11.85
CA PRO A 153 5.04 -8.78 13.07
C PRO A 153 5.54 -10.23 13.06
N ASN A 154 5.67 -10.86 11.89
CA ASN A 154 5.83 -12.32 11.77
C ASN A 154 7.05 -12.90 12.51
N HIS A 155 8.17 -12.20 12.41
CA HIS A 155 9.48 -12.68 12.84
C HIS A 155 10.31 -11.56 13.45
N THR A 156 11.42 -11.94 14.07
CA THR A 156 12.51 -11.02 14.41
C THR A 156 13.76 -11.43 13.65
N SER A 157 14.87 -10.70 13.82
CA SER A 157 16.20 -11.28 13.56
C SER A 157 16.53 -12.39 14.57
N ASP A 158 17.35 -13.35 14.17
CA ASP A 158 18.04 -14.32 15.04
C ASP A 158 19.00 -13.68 16.07
N GLN A 159 19.37 -12.41 15.87
CA GLN A 159 20.16 -11.59 16.79
C GLN A 159 19.29 -10.71 17.70
N ASN A 160 17.96 -10.85 17.66
CA ASN A 160 17.06 -10.16 18.58
C ASN A 160 17.20 -10.75 20.00
N MET A 161 17.19 -9.88 21.02
CA MET A 161 17.25 -10.30 22.42
C MET A 161 16.16 -11.33 22.76
N TRP A 162 14.95 -11.20 22.22
CA TRP A 162 13.88 -12.18 22.49
C TRP A 162 14.26 -13.58 22.00
N PHE A 163 14.95 -13.71 20.86
CA PHE A 163 15.40 -15.01 20.33
C PHE A 163 16.53 -15.59 21.16
N GLU A 164 17.52 -14.78 21.58
CA GLU A 164 18.59 -15.26 22.47
C GLU A 164 18.01 -15.79 23.80
N LYS A 165 17.07 -15.05 24.40
CA LYS A 165 16.36 -15.47 25.61
C LYS A 165 15.53 -16.73 25.42
N SER A 166 14.91 -16.87 24.25
CA SER A 166 14.18 -18.09 23.88
C SER A 166 15.13 -19.28 23.72
N VAL A 167 16.28 -19.11 23.07
CA VAL A 167 17.34 -20.14 22.97
C VAL A 167 17.87 -20.53 24.36
N ASN A 168 17.94 -19.58 25.31
CA ASN A 168 18.33 -19.82 26.70
C ASN A 168 17.24 -20.51 27.56
N ARG A 169 15.98 -20.57 27.08
CA ARG A 169 14.79 -20.91 27.90
C ARG A 169 14.65 -20.01 29.13
N GLU A 170 14.89 -18.71 28.97
CA GLU A 170 14.62 -17.72 30.02
C GLU A 170 13.12 -17.58 30.27
N ASP A 171 12.73 -17.37 31.53
CA ASP A 171 11.33 -17.33 31.94
C ASP A 171 10.53 -16.29 31.13
N GLY A 172 9.41 -16.75 30.58
CA GLY A 172 8.53 -15.99 29.72
C GLY A 172 8.98 -15.85 28.26
N TYR A 173 10.18 -16.27 27.89
CA TYR A 173 10.69 -16.25 26.51
C TYR A 173 10.81 -17.66 25.87
N GLU A 174 10.69 -18.73 26.65
CA GLU A 174 10.78 -20.11 26.15
C GLU A 174 9.86 -20.38 24.94
N ASP A 175 8.62 -19.89 24.96
CA ASP A 175 7.65 -20.07 23.87
C ASP A 175 7.37 -18.77 23.07
N PHE A 176 8.33 -17.83 23.02
CA PHE A 176 8.19 -16.62 22.18
C PHE A 176 8.24 -16.92 20.67
N TYR A 177 8.89 -18.02 20.27
CA TYR A 177 9.07 -18.44 18.89
C TYR A 177 8.55 -19.86 18.69
N MET A 178 8.31 -20.22 17.43
CA MET A 178 7.86 -21.57 17.06
C MET A 178 9.03 -22.56 17.11
N TRP A 179 9.07 -23.40 18.16
CA TRP A 179 10.10 -24.41 18.41
C TRP A 179 9.56 -25.84 18.33
N ALA A 180 10.33 -26.76 17.76
CA ALA A 180 9.94 -28.16 17.61
C ALA A 180 11.14 -29.14 17.78
N ASP A 181 10.86 -30.34 18.26
CA ASP A 181 11.85 -31.41 18.37
C ASP A 181 12.21 -32.01 17.01
N ALA A 182 13.42 -32.56 16.88
CA ALA A 182 13.82 -33.29 15.68
C ALA A 182 13.06 -34.63 15.55
N LYS A 183 12.45 -34.86 14.39
CA LYS A 183 12.17 -36.24 13.94
C LYS A 183 13.52 -36.93 13.70
N MET A 184 13.64 -38.21 14.03
CA MET A 184 14.82 -39.02 13.69
C MET A 184 14.47 -39.95 12.53
N ASP A 185 15.31 -40.03 11.52
CA ASP A 185 15.16 -41.04 10.47
C ASP A 185 15.67 -42.43 10.92
N LYS A 186 15.43 -43.44 10.08
CA LYS A 186 15.82 -44.84 10.32
C LYS A 186 17.33 -45.04 10.53
N ASP A 187 18.15 -44.10 10.06
CA ASP A 187 19.62 -44.14 10.08
C ASP A 187 20.17 -43.28 11.24
N GLY A 188 19.30 -42.73 12.09
CA GLY A 188 19.63 -41.96 13.29
C GLY A 188 19.89 -40.47 13.05
N LYS A 189 19.55 -39.94 11.87
CA LYS A 189 19.80 -38.55 11.51
C LYS A 189 18.63 -37.65 11.91
N ARG A 190 18.95 -36.46 12.43
CA ARG A 190 17.98 -35.37 12.70
C ARG A 190 17.32 -34.89 11.41
N MET A 191 16.00 -34.82 11.42
CA MET A 191 15.11 -34.33 10.37
C MET A 191 14.18 -33.26 10.95
N PRO A 192 13.75 -32.27 10.14
CA PRO A 192 12.78 -31.26 10.56
C PRO A 192 11.45 -31.89 10.99
N PRO A 193 10.62 -31.18 11.78
CA PRO A 193 9.35 -31.71 12.28
C PRO A 193 8.33 -31.99 11.16
N ASN A 194 8.45 -31.36 9.99
CA ASN A 194 7.60 -31.60 8.83
C ASN A 194 8.27 -31.13 7.52
N ASN A 195 7.54 -31.23 6.41
CA ASN A 195 7.96 -30.88 5.05
C ASN A 195 7.81 -29.38 4.67
N TRP A 196 7.59 -28.46 5.61
CA TRP A 196 7.36 -27.05 5.27
C TRP A 196 8.59 -26.40 4.62
N GLN A 197 8.37 -25.58 3.58
CA GLN A 197 9.41 -24.87 2.83
C GLN A 197 9.32 -23.36 3.07
N SER A 198 10.47 -22.71 3.14
CA SER A 198 10.61 -21.25 3.21
C SER A 198 10.21 -20.60 1.88
N VAL A 199 9.56 -19.44 1.96
CA VAL A 199 9.29 -18.53 0.83
C VAL A 199 10.58 -18.21 0.06
N PHE A 200 11.72 -18.17 0.76
CA PHE A 200 13.04 -17.85 0.20
C PHE A 200 13.89 -19.09 -0.11
N TYR A 201 13.25 -20.23 -0.41
CA TYR A 201 13.82 -21.52 -0.83
C TYR A 201 14.58 -22.30 0.27
N GLY A 202 14.32 -23.61 0.32
CA GLY A 202 14.81 -24.52 1.36
C GLY A 202 13.76 -24.80 2.45
N SER A 203 14.11 -25.66 3.42
CA SER A 203 13.20 -25.98 4.53
C SER A 203 12.94 -24.75 5.40
N ALA A 204 11.69 -24.60 5.89
CA ALA A 204 11.32 -23.58 6.85
C ALA A 204 11.83 -23.84 8.29
N TRP A 205 12.70 -24.83 8.50
CA TRP A 205 13.15 -25.24 9.84
C TRP A 205 14.68 -25.30 9.93
N THR A 206 15.26 -24.47 10.80
CA THR A 206 16.70 -24.49 11.11
C THR A 206 16.95 -25.03 12.51
N TRP A 207 17.96 -25.89 12.65
CA TRP A 207 18.31 -26.52 13.92
C TRP A 207 19.22 -25.63 14.78
N ASN A 208 18.85 -25.41 16.04
CA ASN A 208 19.65 -24.69 17.01
C ASN A 208 20.36 -25.66 17.97
N GLU A 209 21.68 -25.82 17.80
CA GLU A 209 22.50 -26.74 18.62
C GLU A 209 22.54 -26.38 20.13
N LYS A 210 22.26 -25.12 20.50
CA LYS A 210 22.27 -24.68 21.91
C LYS A 210 20.95 -25.00 22.62
N ARG A 211 19.80 -24.83 21.96
CA ARG A 211 18.48 -25.19 22.51
C ARG A 211 18.13 -26.67 22.32
N GLY A 212 18.75 -27.35 21.35
CA GLY A 212 18.50 -28.75 21.02
C GLY A 212 17.17 -28.97 20.28
N GLN A 213 16.71 -27.99 19.51
CA GLN A 213 15.43 -27.99 18.79
C GLN A 213 15.55 -27.28 17.45
N TYR A 214 14.61 -27.56 16.53
CA TYR A 214 14.38 -26.74 15.33
C TYR A 214 13.55 -25.50 15.70
N TYR A 215 13.82 -24.36 15.07
CA TYR A 215 12.93 -23.20 15.03
C TYR A 215 12.39 -22.97 13.61
N LEU A 216 11.18 -22.42 13.54
CA LEU A 216 10.53 -22.04 12.29
C LEU A 216 11.10 -20.74 11.73
N HIS A 217 11.22 -20.67 10.41
CA HIS A 217 11.41 -19.45 9.64
C HIS A 217 10.72 -19.58 8.26
N GLN A 218 9.64 -18.84 8.05
CA GLN A 218 8.92 -18.75 6.78
C GLN A 218 9.77 -18.03 5.71
N PHE A 219 10.74 -17.23 6.13
CA PHE A 219 11.66 -16.44 5.30
C PHE A 219 13.12 -16.95 5.46
N THR A 220 14.13 -16.08 5.56
CA THR A 220 15.52 -16.54 5.78
C THR A 220 15.66 -17.23 7.15
N SER A 221 16.67 -18.09 7.33
CA SER A 221 16.98 -18.65 8.67
C SER A 221 17.39 -17.59 9.70
N ALA A 222 17.74 -16.37 9.27
CA ALA A 222 17.98 -15.23 10.15
C ALA A 222 16.67 -14.54 10.59
N GLN A 223 15.51 -15.00 10.14
CA GLN A 223 14.17 -14.50 10.46
C GLN A 223 13.32 -15.56 11.20
N PRO A 224 13.65 -15.94 12.45
CA PRO A 224 12.85 -16.86 13.25
C PRO A 224 11.44 -16.30 13.56
N ASP A 225 10.41 -17.10 13.33
CA ASP A 225 9.01 -16.68 13.49
C ASP A 225 8.52 -16.72 14.94
N LEU A 226 7.75 -15.68 15.28
CA LEU A 226 7.15 -15.47 16.60
C LEU A 226 5.85 -16.25 16.76
N ASN A 227 5.66 -16.85 17.93
CA ASN A 227 4.47 -17.63 18.24
C ASN A 227 3.30 -16.71 18.63
N PHE A 228 2.44 -16.32 17.67
CA PHE A 228 1.29 -15.45 17.93
C PHE A 228 0.16 -16.08 18.76
N ARG A 229 0.24 -17.38 19.10
CA ARG A 229 -0.63 -18.00 20.12
C ARG A 229 -0.12 -17.76 21.55
N ASN A 230 1.09 -17.21 21.73
CA ASN A 230 1.59 -16.75 23.01
C ASN A 230 1.15 -15.29 23.27
N PRO A 231 0.33 -15.00 24.32
CA PRO A 231 -0.15 -13.65 24.58
C PRO A 231 0.95 -12.65 24.93
N LYS A 232 2.16 -13.10 25.34
CA LYS A 232 3.31 -12.21 25.56
C LYS A 232 3.90 -11.66 24.26
N VAL A 233 3.80 -12.41 23.15
CA VAL A 233 4.18 -11.94 21.81
C VAL A 233 3.21 -10.85 21.33
N VAL A 234 1.91 -11.07 21.54
CA VAL A 234 0.85 -10.10 21.20
C VAL A 234 1.05 -8.78 21.94
N GLU A 235 1.24 -8.81 23.26
CA GLU A 235 1.46 -7.57 24.04
C GLU A 235 2.79 -6.88 23.68
N ALA A 236 3.86 -7.64 23.40
CA ALA A 236 5.13 -7.06 22.95
C ALA A 236 5.00 -6.33 21.60
N MET A 237 4.22 -6.86 20.67
CA MET A 237 3.91 -6.24 19.38
C MET A 237 2.98 -5.03 19.51
N ASP A 238 1.99 -5.11 20.39
CA ASP A 238 1.16 -3.98 20.80
C ASP A 238 1.99 -2.82 21.35
N GLU A 239 2.99 -3.08 22.21
CA GLU A 239 3.92 -2.06 22.68
C GLU A 239 4.73 -1.41 21.55
N VAL A 240 5.11 -2.16 20.52
CA VAL A 240 5.82 -1.62 19.34
C VAL A 240 4.91 -0.66 18.58
N MET A 241 3.65 -1.05 18.31
CA MET A 241 2.68 -0.16 17.68
C MET A 241 2.45 1.10 18.52
N ARG A 242 2.19 0.96 19.83
CA ARG A 242 1.94 2.08 20.75
C ARG A 242 3.15 3.05 20.80
N PHE A 243 4.38 2.52 20.86
CA PHE A 243 5.60 3.33 20.85
C PHE A 243 5.72 4.24 19.62
N TRP A 244 5.48 3.71 18.42
CA TRP A 244 5.55 4.51 17.19
C TRP A 244 4.36 5.48 17.06
N LEU A 245 3.18 5.11 17.56
CA LEU A 245 2.04 6.01 17.64
C LEU A 245 2.27 7.18 18.61
N ASP A 246 2.98 6.96 19.72
CA ASP A 246 3.40 8.00 20.67
C ASP A 246 4.50 8.91 20.08
N LYS A 247 5.35 8.40 19.17
CA LYS A 247 6.25 9.23 18.33
C LYS A 247 5.51 10.10 17.30
N GLY A 248 4.23 9.81 17.03
CA GLY A 248 3.35 10.66 16.23
C GLY A 248 3.07 10.17 14.80
N VAL A 249 3.38 8.91 14.47
CA VAL A 249 3.07 8.34 13.15
C VAL A 249 1.54 8.20 12.94
N ASN A 250 1.12 8.11 11.67
CA ASN A 250 -0.29 8.11 11.27
C ASN A 250 -0.85 6.73 10.94
N GLY A 251 -0.06 5.66 11.13
CA GLY A 251 -0.49 4.30 10.87
C GLY A 251 0.63 3.36 10.49
N PHE A 252 0.26 2.13 10.11
CA PHE A 252 1.18 1.06 9.76
C PHE A 252 0.77 0.34 8.47
N ARG A 253 1.75 0.02 7.62
CA ARG A 253 1.67 -1.20 6.78
C ARG A 253 1.97 -2.39 7.67
N ILE A 254 1.19 -3.46 7.54
CA ILE A 254 1.44 -4.73 8.21
C ILE A 254 1.91 -5.72 7.15
N ASP A 255 3.20 -6.01 7.17
CA ASP A 255 3.92 -6.92 6.25
C ASP A 255 3.57 -8.39 6.54
N ALA A 256 3.53 -9.22 5.49
CA ALA A 256 3.40 -10.68 5.58
C ALA A 256 2.26 -11.20 6.49
N ILE A 257 1.12 -10.48 6.58
CA ILE A 257 0.07 -10.73 7.58
C ILE A 257 -0.48 -12.17 7.55
N ASN A 258 -0.38 -12.84 6.41
CA ASN A 258 -0.91 -14.18 6.21
C ASN A 258 0.01 -15.33 6.64
N HIS A 259 1.25 -15.06 7.04
CA HIS A 259 2.16 -16.06 7.60
C HIS A 259 2.11 -16.11 9.15
N LEU A 260 1.25 -15.31 9.78
CA LEU A 260 1.27 -15.03 11.23
C LEU A 260 0.88 -16.21 12.14
N PHE A 261 0.30 -17.27 11.58
CA PHE A 261 -0.12 -18.45 12.32
C PHE A 261 0.04 -19.70 11.43
N GLU A 262 0.68 -20.73 11.96
CA GLU A 262 0.78 -22.06 11.35
C GLU A 262 -0.02 -23.12 12.14
N ASP A 263 -0.14 -24.32 11.60
CA ASP A 263 -0.84 -25.45 12.23
C ASP A 263 -0.18 -25.91 13.53
N ALA A 264 -0.94 -25.88 14.63
CA ALA A 264 -0.48 -26.30 15.96
C ALA A 264 -0.21 -27.81 16.07
N GLU A 265 -0.71 -28.64 15.14
CA GLU A 265 -0.36 -30.06 15.04
C GLU A 265 0.94 -30.31 14.23
N LEU A 266 1.56 -29.25 13.67
CA LEU A 266 2.76 -29.29 12.84
C LEU A 266 2.69 -30.30 11.67
N ARG A 267 1.51 -30.49 11.07
CA ARG A 267 1.28 -31.51 10.03
C ARG A 267 2.04 -31.24 8.74
N ASP A 268 2.43 -32.31 8.05
CA ASP A 268 3.01 -32.22 6.71
C ASP A 268 1.99 -31.65 5.70
N GLU A 269 2.43 -30.66 4.93
CA GLU A 269 1.67 -29.99 3.86
C GLU A 269 1.37 -30.94 2.69
N PRO A 270 0.19 -30.81 2.02
CA PRO A 270 -0.07 -31.46 0.74
C PRO A 270 0.93 -31.01 -0.33
N LEU A 271 1.37 -31.96 -1.17
CA LEU A 271 2.24 -31.67 -2.31
C LEU A 271 1.43 -31.16 -3.50
N THR A 272 1.94 -30.14 -4.18
CA THR A 272 1.24 -29.52 -5.33
C THR A 272 1.31 -30.35 -6.62
N GLY A 273 2.35 -31.17 -6.78
CA GLY A 273 2.71 -31.81 -8.05
C GLY A 273 3.19 -30.83 -9.14
N LYS A 274 3.42 -29.55 -8.84
CA LYS A 274 3.88 -28.52 -9.79
C LYS A 274 5.38 -28.61 -10.09
N THR A 275 6.17 -29.16 -9.17
CA THR A 275 7.63 -29.29 -9.27
C THR A 275 8.16 -30.51 -8.51
N ASP A 276 9.24 -31.11 -9.01
CA ASP A 276 10.03 -32.14 -8.30
C ASP A 276 11.08 -31.52 -7.34
N ASP A 277 11.31 -30.20 -7.43
CA ASP A 277 12.23 -29.48 -6.57
C ASP A 277 11.62 -29.28 -5.17
N LYS A 278 11.89 -30.26 -4.30
CA LYS A 278 11.42 -30.29 -2.90
C LYS A 278 11.89 -29.15 -2.00
N TYR A 279 12.75 -28.24 -2.49
CA TYR A 279 13.17 -27.03 -1.78
C TYR A 279 12.50 -25.77 -2.33
N SER A 280 11.81 -25.86 -3.47
CA SER A 280 10.99 -24.77 -4.00
C SER A 280 9.78 -24.55 -3.09
N TYR A 281 9.43 -23.29 -2.88
CA TYR A 281 8.17 -22.92 -2.22
C TYR A 281 6.94 -23.45 -3.00
N GLU A 282 7.05 -23.71 -4.30
CA GLU A 282 5.95 -24.31 -5.10
C GLU A 282 5.74 -25.81 -4.85
N TYR A 283 6.53 -26.46 -4.01
CA TYR A 283 6.42 -27.91 -3.73
C TYR A 283 5.18 -28.28 -2.90
N THR A 284 4.72 -27.37 -2.03
CA THR A 284 3.60 -27.56 -1.09
C THR A 284 2.45 -26.57 -1.35
N GLU A 285 1.22 -26.92 -0.95
CA GLU A 285 0.03 -26.06 -1.16
C GLU A 285 -0.18 -24.99 -0.07
N HIS A 286 0.53 -25.05 1.06
CA HIS A 286 0.54 -24.05 2.15
C HIS A 286 -0.80 -23.88 2.87
N VAL A 287 -1.50 -24.99 3.14
CA VAL A 287 -2.80 -24.99 3.85
C VAL A 287 -2.68 -25.02 5.38
N TYR A 288 -1.46 -25.20 5.88
CA TYR A 288 -1.09 -25.25 7.30
C TYR A 288 -0.11 -24.13 7.69
N THR A 289 0.57 -23.48 6.75
CA THR A 289 1.54 -22.40 7.03
C THR A 289 1.06 -20.99 6.68
N LYS A 290 -0.11 -20.85 6.04
CA LYS A 290 -0.51 -19.59 5.40
C LYS A 290 -2.03 -19.38 5.37
N ASP A 291 -2.45 -18.12 5.43
CA ASP A 291 -3.86 -17.67 5.32
C ASP A 291 -4.79 -18.27 6.41
N LEU A 292 -4.25 -18.63 7.60
CA LEU A 292 -5.02 -19.27 8.68
C LEU A 292 -6.09 -18.34 9.31
N PRO A 293 -7.25 -18.87 9.78
CA PRO A 293 -8.36 -18.05 10.29
C PRO A 293 -8.02 -17.13 11.48
N GLU A 294 -7.07 -17.51 12.34
CA GLU A 294 -6.62 -16.68 13.46
C GLU A 294 -6.04 -15.33 13.03
N VAL A 295 -5.50 -15.22 11.81
CA VAL A 295 -4.96 -13.97 11.25
C VAL A 295 -5.99 -12.84 11.34
N MET A 296 -7.25 -13.10 11.00
CA MET A 296 -8.30 -12.08 11.02
C MET A 296 -8.67 -11.65 12.45
N SER A 297 -8.50 -12.54 13.44
CA SER A 297 -8.70 -12.17 14.86
C SER A 297 -7.61 -11.23 15.35
N MET A 298 -6.36 -11.44 14.93
CA MET A 298 -5.24 -10.54 15.24
C MET A 298 -5.39 -9.19 14.51
N LEU A 299 -5.86 -9.21 13.26
CA LEU A 299 -6.14 -8.00 12.50
C LEU A 299 -7.26 -7.15 13.15
N GLN A 300 -8.31 -7.79 13.70
CA GLN A 300 -9.34 -7.11 14.47
C GLN A 300 -8.82 -6.53 15.80
N HIS A 301 -7.89 -7.21 16.46
CA HIS A 301 -7.22 -6.71 17.67
C HIS A 301 -6.38 -5.46 17.38
N TRP A 302 -5.49 -5.49 16.39
CA TRP A 302 -4.71 -4.30 15.98
C TRP A 302 -5.57 -3.19 15.38
N ARG A 303 -6.68 -3.53 14.72
CA ARG A 303 -7.69 -2.56 14.30
C ARG A 303 -8.26 -1.80 15.51
N LYS A 304 -8.66 -2.53 16.55
CA LYS A 304 -9.14 -1.93 17.79
C LYS A 304 -8.07 -1.06 18.45
N LEU A 305 -6.80 -1.47 18.46
CA LEU A 305 -5.70 -0.68 19.01
C LEU A 305 -5.61 0.71 18.37
N VAL A 306 -5.62 0.80 17.03
CA VAL A 306 -5.48 2.09 16.33
C VAL A 306 -6.76 2.95 16.37
N ASP A 307 -7.94 2.32 16.37
CA ASP A 307 -9.23 3.03 16.55
C ASP A 307 -9.35 3.59 17.99
N ASP A 308 -9.01 2.81 19.02
CA ASP A 308 -8.97 3.25 20.43
C ASP A 308 -7.93 4.37 20.65
N TYR A 309 -6.72 4.22 20.09
CA TYR A 309 -5.68 5.25 20.17
C TYR A 309 -6.14 6.55 19.51
N THR A 310 -6.76 6.46 18.32
CA THR A 310 -7.36 7.63 17.64
C THR A 310 -8.43 8.29 18.51
N MET A 311 -9.32 7.51 19.13
CA MET A 311 -10.38 8.04 19.99
C MET A 311 -9.83 8.73 21.25
N LYS A 312 -8.78 8.17 21.84
CA LYS A 312 -8.15 8.69 23.07
C LYS A 312 -7.31 9.96 22.83
N HIS A 313 -6.60 10.05 21.71
CA HIS A 313 -5.61 11.12 21.45
C HIS A 313 -6.05 12.16 20.42
N GLY A 314 -7.09 11.89 19.62
CA GLY A 314 -7.67 12.83 18.67
C GLY A 314 -6.79 13.17 17.46
N GLY A 315 -7.27 14.13 16.65
CA GLY A 315 -6.67 14.49 15.36
C GLY A 315 -6.92 13.43 14.27
N PRO A 316 -6.05 13.35 13.24
CA PRO A 316 -6.24 12.44 12.11
C PRO A 316 -6.33 10.96 12.49
N ALA A 317 -7.14 10.21 11.76
CA ALA A 317 -7.30 8.76 11.98
C ALA A 317 -5.95 8.02 11.84
N ARG A 318 -5.66 7.11 12.77
CA ARG A 318 -4.50 6.18 12.66
C ARG A 318 -4.96 4.94 11.91
N ILE A 319 -4.32 4.67 10.78
CA ILE A 319 -4.74 3.61 9.87
C ILE A 319 -3.88 2.35 9.99
N ILE A 320 -4.43 1.21 9.60
CA ILE A 320 -3.66 0.00 9.32
C ILE A 320 -4.03 -0.51 7.93
N MET A 321 -3.00 -0.89 7.17
CA MET A 321 -3.10 -1.39 5.80
C MET A 321 -2.32 -2.70 5.73
N THR A 322 -2.95 -3.79 5.31
CA THR A 322 -2.32 -5.12 5.33
C THR A 322 -1.70 -5.47 3.99
N GLU A 323 -0.57 -6.16 4.02
CA GLU A 323 0.05 -6.75 2.84
C GLU A 323 0.02 -8.27 2.94
N ALA A 324 -0.50 -8.90 1.88
CA ALA A 324 -0.45 -10.33 1.65
C ALA A 324 -0.58 -10.63 0.15
N TYR A 325 0.10 -11.67 -0.33
CA TYR A 325 -0.22 -12.34 -1.58
C TYR A 325 -1.07 -13.58 -1.26
N ALA A 326 -2.40 -13.42 -1.31
CA ALA A 326 -3.39 -14.45 -1.01
C ALA A 326 -4.49 -14.50 -2.09
N ASP A 327 -5.42 -15.44 -1.97
CA ASP A 327 -6.58 -15.47 -2.85
C ASP A 327 -7.51 -14.26 -2.61
N LEU A 328 -8.28 -13.87 -3.62
CA LEU A 328 -9.08 -12.64 -3.55
C LEU A 328 -10.13 -12.65 -2.43
N LYS A 329 -10.63 -13.81 -1.98
CA LYS A 329 -11.59 -13.86 -0.87
C LYS A 329 -10.92 -13.58 0.46
N THR A 330 -9.82 -14.29 0.76
CA THR A 330 -9.00 -14.05 1.97
C THR A 330 -8.56 -12.58 2.04
N ILE A 331 -8.14 -12.00 0.91
CA ILE A 331 -7.83 -10.57 0.83
C ILE A 331 -9.05 -9.71 1.18
N MET A 332 -10.26 -10.01 0.70
CA MET A 332 -11.44 -9.20 1.03
C MET A 332 -11.94 -9.38 2.47
N ASP A 333 -11.78 -10.56 3.06
CA ASP A 333 -12.10 -10.80 4.46
C ASP A 333 -11.23 -9.92 5.40
N TYR A 334 -10.06 -9.45 4.96
CA TYR A 334 -9.27 -8.45 5.70
C TYR A 334 -9.91 -7.05 5.76
N TYR A 335 -10.92 -6.72 4.96
CA TYR A 335 -11.73 -5.51 5.16
C TYR A 335 -12.73 -5.69 6.32
N GLU A 336 -13.48 -6.79 6.33
CA GLU A 336 -14.40 -7.19 7.40
C GLU A 336 -14.74 -8.68 7.37
N THR A 337 -15.02 -9.27 8.54
CA THR A 337 -15.58 -10.63 8.62
C THR A 337 -17.03 -10.66 8.17
N HIS A 338 -17.53 -11.87 7.88
CA HIS A 338 -18.93 -12.15 7.48
C HIS A 338 -20.01 -11.58 8.43
N ASP A 339 -19.69 -11.30 9.70
CA ASP A 339 -20.58 -10.67 10.68
C ASP A 339 -20.39 -9.14 10.82
N GLY A 340 -19.67 -8.50 9.88
CA GLY A 340 -19.53 -7.05 9.77
C GLY A 340 -18.53 -6.41 10.75
N LYS A 341 -17.60 -7.19 11.33
CA LYS A 341 -16.52 -6.64 12.17
C LYS A 341 -15.34 -6.23 11.30
N LYS A 342 -14.99 -4.95 11.38
CA LYS A 342 -13.91 -4.31 10.61
C LYS A 342 -12.55 -4.95 10.89
N GLY A 343 -11.81 -5.26 9.83
CA GLY A 343 -10.38 -5.53 9.86
C GLY A 343 -9.58 -4.26 9.52
N ALA A 344 -8.70 -4.37 8.53
CA ALA A 344 -7.87 -3.28 8.03
C ALA A 344 -8.68 -2.05 7.57
N HIS A 345 -7.99 -0.92 7.36
CA HIS A 345 -8.57 0.19 6.61
C HIS A 345 -8.63 -0.14 5.11
N PHE A 346 -7.60 -0.82 4.60
CA PHE A 346 -7.64 -1.65 3.38
C PHE A 346 -6.44 -2.63 3.33
N PRO A 347 -6.61 -3.84 2.80
CA PRO A 347 -5.51 -4.66 2.29
C PRO A 347 -4.97 -4.09 0.96
N PHE A 348 -3.68 -4.24 0.69
CA PHE A 348 -3.08 -3.78 -0.57
C PHE A 348 -3.55 -4.60 -1.78
N ASN A 349 -3.83 -3.89 -2.89
CA ASN A 349 -4.31 -4.47 -4.14
C ASN A 349 -3.19 -4.71 -5.15
N PHE A 350 -2.65 -5.94 -5.17
CA PHE A 350 -1.60 -6.33 -6.12
C PHE A 350 -2.10 -6.94 -7.43
N ASN A 351 -3.41 -6.95 -7.73
CA ASN A 351 -3.92 -7.51 -9.00
C ASN A 351 -3.29 -6.84 -10.24
N LEU A 352 -2.97 -5.54 -10.17
CA LEU A 352 -2.29 -4.82 -11.26
C LEU A 352 -0.79 -5.15 -11.38
N ILE A 353 -0.21 -5.83 -10.38
CA ILE A 353 1.16 -6.36 -10.38
C ILE A 353 1.16 -7.81 -10.89
N THR A 354 0.33 -8.67 -10.30
CA THR A 354 0.33 -10.11 -10.57
C THR A 354 -0.33 -10.48 -11.89
N ASN A 355 -1.43 -9.81 -12.26
CA ASN A 355 -2.33 -10.26 -13.32
C ASN A 355 -2.19 -9.44 -14.63
N LEU A 356 -1.47 -8.30 -14.59
CA LEU A 356 -1.35 -7.36 -15.73
C LEU A 356 0.10 -7.05 -16.10
N ASN A 357 0.38 -7.04 -17.40
CA ASN A 357 1.70 -6.72 -17.98
C ASN A 357 1.56 -6.23 -19.44
N GLU A 358 2.68 -6.03 -20.14
CA GLU A 358 2.71 -5.52 -21.53
C GLU A 358 1.94 -6.35 -22.59
N LYS A 359 1.60 -7.62 -22.27
CA LYS A 359 0.86 -8.57 -23.13
C LYS A 359 -0.65 -8.55 -22.89
N SER A 360 -1.12 -7.99 -21.78
CA SER A 360 -2.54 -7.86 -21.45
C SER A 360 -3.27 -6.97 -22.46
N ASP A 361 -4.48 -7.36 -22.87
CA ASP A 361 -5.35 -6.53 -23.72
C ASP A 361 -6.39 -5.75 -22.90
N ALA A 362 -7.07 -4.78 -23.52
CA ALA A 362 -7.92 -3.82 -22.83
C ALA A 362 -9.04 -4.44 -21.96
N ARG A 363 -9.47 -5.68 -22.30
CA ARG A 363 -10.45 -6.43 -21.50
C ARG A 363 -9.89 -6.87 -20.16
N ASP A 364 -8.60 -7.20 -20.11
CA ASP A 364 -7.94 -7.73 -18.93
C ASP A 364 -7.75 -6.60 -17.89
N TYR A 365 -7.40 -5.39 -18.34
CA TYR A 365 -7.36 -4.19 -17.49
C TYR A 365 -8.73 -3.85 -16.88
N VAL A 366 -9.79 -3.83 -17.69
CA VAL A 366 -11.16 -3.58 -17.19
C VAL A 366 -11.64 -4.69 -16.26
N PHE A 367 -11.33 -5.95 -16.56
CA PHE A 367 -11.68 -7.10 -15.74
C PHE A 367 -11.02 -7.02 -14.35
N GLU A 368 -9.72 -6.84 -14.25
CA GLU A 368 -9.02 -6.81 -12.94
C GLU A 368 -9.42 -5.59 -12.08
N VAL A 369 -9.77 -4.47 -12.71
CA VAL A 369 -10.37 -3.30 -12.02
C VAL A 369 -11.77 -3.61 -11.49
N GLN A 370 -12.67 -4.10 -12.35
CA GLN A 370 -14.05 -4.42 -11.93
C GLN A 370 -14.06 -5.55 -10.89
N LYS A 371 -13.19 -6.56 -11.03
CA LYS A 371 -13.01 -7.68 -10.11
C LYS A 371 -12.74 -7.22 -8.67
N TRP A 372 -11.83 -6.28 -8.44
CA TRP A 372 -11.63 -5.71 -7.10
C TRP A 372 -12.90 -4.99 -6.59
N LEU A 373 -13.49 -4.13 -7.42
CA LEU A 373 -14.66 -3.33 -7.05
C LEU A 373 -15.96 -4.15 -6.84
N ILE A 374 -16.05 -5.35 -7.40
CA ILE A 374 -17.16 -6.30 -7.23
C ILE A 374 -16.97 -7.14 -5.96
N TYR A 375 -15.74 -7.55 -5.64
CA TYR A 375 -15.43 -8.39 -4.49
C TYR A 375 -15.29 -7.58 -3.19
N MET A 376 -14.90 -6.31 -3.26
CA MET A 376 -14.72 -5.45 -2.09
C MET A 376 -16.05 -5.19 -1.34
N PRO A 377 -16.09 -5.34 0.00
CA PRO A 377 -17.28 -5.03 0.79
C PRO A 377 -17.75 -3.57 0.64
N ARG A 378 -19.06 -3.35 0.75
CA ARG A 378 -19.68 -2.04 0.45
C ARG A 378 -19.34 -1.01 1.52
N GLY A 379 -18.91 0.17 1.07
CA GLY A 379 -18.58 1.30 1.95
C GLY A 379 -17.09 1.40 2.33
N TYR A 380 -16.27 0.44 1.91
CA TYR A 380 -14.82 0.48 2.06
C TYR A 380 -14.13 1.21 0.89
N THR A 381 -12.86 1.55 1.10
CA THR A 381 -12.02 2.24 0.12
C THR A 381 -11.20 1.23 -0.69
N PRO A 382 -11.29 1.23 -2.03
CA PRO A 382 -10.37 0.48 -2.87
C PRO A 382 -9.02 1.19 -2.91
N ASN A 383 -7.97 0.45 -3.25
CA ASN A 383 -6.64 0.97 -3.51
C ASN A 383 -6.06 0.29 -4.76
N TRP A 384 -4.99 0.86 -5.30
CA TRP A 384 -4.37 0.40 -6.55
C TRP A 384 -2.86 0.54 -6.44
N VAL A 385 -2.14 -0.57 -6.64
CA VAL A 385 -0.67 -0.62 -6.57
C VAL A 385 -0.12 -1.06 -7.91
N MET A 386 0.80 -0.29 -8.50
CA MET A 386 1.46 -0.66 -9.77
C MET A 386 2.91 -1.12 -9.62
N GLY A 387 3.50 -0.97 -8.44
CA GLY A 387 4.82 -1.50 -8.11
C GLY A 387 5.10 -1.41 -6.62
N ASN A 388 6.15 -2.10 -6.21
CA ASN A 388 6.74 -2.09 -4.88
C ASN A 388 8.21 -2.55 -5.00
N HIS A 389 8.90 -2.66 -3.88
CA HIS A 389 10.31 -3.05 -3.85
C HIS A 389 10.61 -4.55 -4.09
N ASP A 390 9.59 -5.39 -4.31
CA ASP A 390 9.74 -6.84 -4.53
C ASP A 390 9.39 -7.26 -5.96
N ASN A 391 8.85 -6.35 -6.76
CA ASN A 391 8.30 -6.63 -8.06
C ASN A 391 8.92 -5.79 -9.18
N VAL A 392 8.87 -6.35 -10.39
CA VAL A 392 9.21 -5.69 -11.66
C VAL A 392 8.57 -4.30 -11.73
N ARG A 393 9.39 -3.24 -11.84
CA ARG A 393 8.92 -1.84 -11.88
C ARG A 393 7.88 -1.65 -12.99
N MET A 394 6.86 -0.83 -12.72
CA MET A 394 5.74 -0.56 -13.66
C MET A 394 6.22 -0.28 -15.10
N ALA A 395 7.22 0.58 -15.29
CA ALA A 395 7.72 0.93 -16.62
C ALA A 395 8.44 -0.23 -17.36
N THR A 396 8.96 -1.22 -16.63
CA THR A 396 9.48 -2.47 -17.20
C THR A 396 8.35 -3.48 -17.45
N ARG A 397 7.41 -3.65 -16.52
CA ARG A 397 6.32 -4.64 -16.61
C ARG A 397 5.28 -4.32 -17.69
N PHE A 398 4.98 -3.04 -17.91
CA PHE A 398 4.05 -2.57 -18.96
C PHE A 398 4.76 -2.00 -20.20
N GLY A 399 6.09 -1.87 -20.17
CA GLY A 399 6.92 -1.27 -21.20
C GLY A 399 6.93 0.27 -21.17
N PRO A 400 8.08 0.93 -21.41
CA PRO A 400 8.28 2.36 -21.12
C PRO A 400 7.52 3.32 -22.06
N LYS A 401 6.72 2.81 -22.99
CA LYS A 401 5.79 3.60 -23.82
C LYS A 401 4.46 3.86 -23.13
N ARG A 402 4.08 3.06 -22.13
CA ARG A 402 2.76 3.11 -21.47
C ARG A 402 2.74 3.86 -20.13
N VAL A 403 3.88 4.38 -19.64
CA VAL A 403 4.02 5.02 -18.32
C VAL A 403 2.94 6.09 -18.07
N ASP A 404 2.73 7.02 -19.00
CA ASP A 404 1.71 8.06 -18.87
C ASP A 404 0.29 7.49 -18.80
N ALA A 405 -0.03 6.49 -19.61
CA ALA A 405 -1.32 5.83 -19.62
C ALA A 405 -1.58 5.02 -18.32
N MET A 406 -0.54 4.41 -17.75
CA MET A 406 -0.61 3.72 -16.47
C MET A 406 -0.78 4.71 -15.30
N HIS A 407 -0.09 5.86 -15.32
CA HIS A 407 -0.37 6.96 -14.38
C HIS A 407 -1.82 7.46 -14.49
N MET A 408 -2.34 7.65 -15.71
CA MET A 408 -3.73 8.08 -15.90
C MET A 408 -4.72 7.08 -15.33
N MET A 409 -4.53 5.78 -15.60
CA MET A 409 -5.32 4.72 -14.97
C MET A 409 -5.23 4.77 -13.44
N LEU A 410 -4.02 4.73 -12.88
CA LEU A 410 -3.78 4.71 -11.43
C LEU A 410 -4.44 5.89 -10.72
N MET A 411 -4.38 7.08 -11.31
CA MET A 411 -4.82 8.31 -10.67
C MET A 411 -6.32 8.60 -10.82
N THR A 412 -6.99 8.13 -11.88
CA THR A 412 -8.42 8.41 -12.10
C THR A 412 -9.37 7.32 -11.57
N LEU A 413 -8.84 6.14 -11.24
CA LEU A 413 -9.55 5.12 -10.46
C LEU A 413 -10.01 5.67 -9.07
N PRO A 414 -11.12 5.14 -8.52
CA PRO A 414 -11.64 5.57 -7.22
C PRO A 414 -10.73 5.08 -6.07
N GLY A 415 -10.75 5.77 -4.93
CA GLY A 415 -9.99 5.36 -3.74
C GLY A 415 -8.51 5.72 -3.83
N VAL A 416 -7.65 4.96 -3.15
CA VAL A 416 -6.22 5.30 -2.94
C VAL A 416 -5.37 4.96 -4.17
N ALA A 417 -4.56 5.93 -4.60
CA ALA A 417 -3.48 5.70 -5.56
C ALA A 417 -2.17 5.43 -4.79
N VAL A 418 -1.53 4.28 -5.05
CA VAL A 418 -0.25 3.90 -4.44
C VAL A 418 0.86 3.93 -5.50
N THR A 419 1.94 4.63 -5.22
CA THR A 419 3.11 4.79 -6.12
C THR A 419 4.38 4.34 -5.43
N TYR A 420 5.22 3.55 -6.11
CA TYR A 420 6.56 3.18 -5.64
C TYR A 420 7.62 4.15 -6.17
N ASN A 421 8.63 4.47 -5.35
CA ASN A 421 9.59 5.52 -5.70
C ASN A 421 10.26 5.32 -7.09
N GLY A 422 10.15 6.34 -7.94
CA GLY A 422 10.68 6.36 -9.30
C GLY A 422 9.67 5.96 -10.38
N GLU A 423 8.48 5.47 -10.03
CA GLU A 423 7.40 5.26 -11.01
C GLU A 423 6.97 6.59 -11.66
N GLU A 424 6.91 7.67 -10.88
CA GLU A 424 6.51 9.01 -11.35
C GLU A 424 7.44 9.58 -12.43
N ILE A 425 8.69 9.13 -12.49
CA ILE A 425 9.65 9.43 -13.57
C ILE A 425 9.82 8.29 -14.58
N GLY A 426 9.17 7.14 -14.40
CA GLY A 426 9.26 5.97 -15.29
C GLY A 426 10.55 5.15 -15.15
N MET A 427 11.13 5.05 -13.95
CA MET A 427 12.29 4.18 -13.68
C MET A 427 12.02 2.72 -14.06
N GLN A 428 13.06 2.06 -14.57
CA GLN A 428 13.04 0.70 -15.10
C GLN A 428 14.03 -0.19 -14.32
N ASP A 429 13.75 -1.49 -14.29
CA ASP A 429 14.60 -2.50 -13.63
C ASP A 429 16.03 -2.54 -14.19
N ASN A 430 17.04 -2.53 -13.33
CA ASN A 430 18.42 -2.82 -13.75
C ASN A 430 18.68 -4.32 -13.83
N ARG A 431 18.31 -4.94 -14.95
CA ARG A 431 18.45 -6.40 -15.15
C ARG A 431 19.88 -6.85 -15.47
N ASP A 432 20.82 -5.92 -15.61
CA ASP A 432 22.24 -6.20 -15.86
C ASP A 432 23.11 -6.18 -14.59
N ILE A 433 22.49 -6.14 -13.40
CA ILE A 433 23.16 -6.46 -12.13
C ILE A 433 23.86 -7.83 -12.26
N THR A 434 25.10 -7.91 -11.78
CA THR A 434 25.93 -9.12 -11.82
C THR A 434 25.62 -10.01 -10.62
N TRP A 435 26.03 -11.28 -10.65
CA TRP A 435 25.95 -12.16 -9.46
C TRP A 435 26.80 -11.62 -8.31
N GLU A 436 27.93 -11.00 -8.63
CA GLU A 436 28.85 -10.37 -7.69
C GLU A 436 28.25 -9.11 -7.04
N ASP A 437 27.37 -8.39 -7.74
CA ASP A 437 26.61 -7.23 -7.24
C ASP A 437 25.23 -7.57 -6.65
N THR A 438 24.74 -8.81 -6.84
CA THR A 438 23.45 -9.27 -6.31
C THR A 438 23.59 -9.53 -4.81
N VAL A 439 22.65 -8.99 -4.03
CA VAL A 439 22.62 -9.09 -2.56
C VAL A 439 21.31 -9.67 -2.03
N ASP A 440 20.23 -9.64 -2.81
CA ASP A 440 18.89 -10.14 -2.44
C ASP A 440 18.85 -11.63 -2.01
N PRO A 441 18.44 -11.98 -0.77
CA PRO A 441 18.53 -13.35 -0.24
C PRO A 441 17.87 -14.45 -1.08
N PRO A 442 16.64 -14.30 -1.62
CA PRO A 442 16.04 -15.33 -2.49
C PRO A 442 16.94 -15.64 -3.69
N ALA A 443 17.54 -14.61 -4.29
CA ALA A 443 18.45 -14.72 -5.41
C ALA A 443 19.78 -15.37 -5.03
N ARG A 444 20.28 -15.13 -3.80
CA ARG A 444 21.47 -15.83 -3.27
C ARG A 444 21.19 -17.30 -2.98
N ASN A 445 20.01 -17.62 -2.45
CA ASN A 445 19.61 -18.98 -2.07
C ASN A 445 19.40 -19.91 -3.27
N VAL A 446 18.78 -19.43 -4.35
CA VAL A 446 18.66 -20.22 -5.62
C VAL A 446 19.97 -20.30 -6.42
N GLY A 447 20.95 -19.47 -6.09
CA GLY A 447 22.31 -19.53 -6.61
C GLY A 447 22.55 -18.90 -7.98
N ARG A 448 23.83 -18.93 -8.39
CA ARG A 448 24.40 -18.19 -9.54
C ARG A 448 23.72 -18.45 -10.90
N GLU A 449 23.05 -19.59 -11.06
CA GLU A 449 22.39 -19.93 -12.32
C GLU A 449 20.99 -19.32 -12.44
N LYS A 450 20.24 -19.21 -11.34
CA LYS A 450 18.83 -18.76 -11.31
C LYS A 450 18.60 -17.35 -10.76
N TYR A 451 19.60 -16.71 -10.14
CA TYR A 451 19.43 -15.44 -9.41
C TYR A 451 18.63 -14.34 -10.16
N LYS A 452 18.81 -14.21 -11.48
CA LYS A 452 18.09 -13.20 -12.31
C LYS A 452 16.60 -13.46 -12.49
N GLU A 453 16.12 -14.67 -12.18
CA GLU A 453 14.71 -15.06 -12.29
C GLU A 453 13.91 -14.63 -11.05
N VAL A 454 14.56 -14.52 -9.90
CA VAL A 454 13.92 -14.24 -8.60
C VAL A 454 14.37 -12.93 -7.92
N SER A 455 15.48 -12.32 -8.36
CA SER A 455 16.05 -11.15 -7.67
C SER A 455 15.18 -9.90 -7.72
N ARG A 456 14.98 -9.31 -6.53
CA ARG A 456 14.31 -8.03 -6.28
C ARG A 456 15.24 -6.82 -6.47
N ASP A 457 16.56 -7.02 -6.47
CA ASP A 457 17.58 -5.96 -6.62
C ASP A 457 17.38 -5.03 -7.84
N PRO A 458 16.96 -5.51 -9.03
CA PRO A 458 16.71 -4.65 -10.20
C PRO A 458 15.69 -3.53 -9.93
N ALA A 459 14.65 -3.81 -9.14
CA ALA A 459 13.65 -2.83 -8.72
C ALA A 459 14.19 -1.91 -7.61
N ARG A 460 14.97 -2.47 -6.67
CA ARG A 460 15.54 -1.79 -5.51
C ARG A 460 16.68 -0.81 -5.83
N THR A 461 17.09 -0.63 -7.09
CA THR A 461 18.20 0.27 -7.47
C THR A 461 17.99 1.76 -7.12
N PRO A 462 19.08 2.55 -6.92
CA PRO A 462 19.00 3.93 -6.44
C PRO A 462 18.24 4.92 -7.34
N TYR A 463 17.53 5.86 -6.69
CA TYR A 463 16.65 6.83 -7.35
C TYR A 463 17.40 7.82 -8.27
N GLN A 464 16.80 8.10 -9.43
CA GLN A 464 17.44 8.86 -10.51
C GLN A 464 17.14 10.36 -10.42
N TRP A 465 17.79 11.07 -9.50
CA TRP A 465 17.56 12.50 -9.26
C TRP A 465 18.02 13.41 -10.41
N ASN A 466 19.24 13.22 -10.92
CA ASN A 466 19.87 14.07 -11.93
C ASN A 466 20.99 13.33 -12.69
N THR A 467 21.80 14.06 -13.49
CA THR A 467 22.83 13.49 -14.37
C THR A 467 24.25 13.38 -13.76
N GLN A 468 24.46 13.75 -12.49
CA GLN A 468 25.74 13.71 -11.76
C GLN A 468 26.21 12.26 -11.46
N LYS A 469 27.29 12.09 -10.68
CA LYS A 469 27.72 10.78 -10.16
C LYS A 469 26.55 10.08 -9.46
N ASN A 470 26.41 8.77 -9.62
CA ASN A 470 25.34 7.96 -9.02
C ASN A 470 23.94 8.55 -9.19
N ALA A 471 23.64 9.16 -10.35
CA ALA A 471 22.41 9.91 -10.63
C ALA A 471 22.06 11.03 -9.62
N GLY A 472 23.02 11.52 -8.84
CA GLY A 472 22.77 12.46 -7.75
C GLY A 472 22.04 11.87 -6.54
N PHE A 473 21.96 10.54 -6.42
CA PHE A 473 21.55 9.84 -5.19
C PHE A 473 22.63 9.88 -4.11
N SER A 474 23.91 9.72 -4.48
CA SER A 474 25.03 9.54 -3.57
C SER A 474 26.33 10.17 -4.09
N SER A 475 27.21 10.61 -3.18
CA SER A 475 28.57 11.04 -3.52
C SER A 475 29.62 9.91 -3.50
N ALA A 476 29.29 8.75 -2.90
CA ALA A 476 30.15 7.58 -2.71
C ALA A 476 30.81 7.07 -3.99
N GLU A 477 31.93 6.34 -3.90
CA GLU A 477 32.55 5.70 -5.07
C GLU A 477 31.60 4.70 -5.76
N LYS A 478 30.99 3.82 -4.99
CA LYS A 478 29.97 2.87 -5.43
C LYS A 478 28.79 2.90 -4.43
N PRO A 479 27.54 3.11 -4.86
CA PRO A 479 26.37 2.94 -4.02
C PRO A 479 26.06 1.45 -3.77
N TRP A 480 25.25 1.14 -2.76
CA TRP A 480 25.00 -0.24 -2.32
C TRP A 480 24.46 -1.16 -3.43
N LEU A 481 23.63 -0.65 -4.33
CA LEU A 481 23.25 -1.27 -5.61
C LEU A 481 23.62 -0.37 -6.81
N PRO A 482 24.02 -0.93 -7.97
CA PRO A 482 24.45 -0.15 -9.12
C PRO A 482 23.27 0.59 -9.78
N VAL A 483 23.44 1.90 -9.95
CA VAL A 483 22.43 2.79 -10.56
C VAL A 483 22.19 2.44 -12.03
N HIS A 484 20.91 2.34 -12.43
CA HIS A 484 20.52 1.99 -13.80
C HIS A 484 21.10 2.99 -14.83
N PRO A 485 21.80 2.54 -15.90
CA PRO A 485 22.61 3.41 -16.76
C PRO A 485 21.83 4.46 -17.56
N ASN A 486 20.52 4.31 -17.75
CA ASN A 486 19.68 5.31 -18.41
C ASN A 486 19.55 6.65 -17.64
N TYR A 487 20.06 6.77 -16.41
CA TYR A 487 19.90 7.97 -15.58
C TYR A 487 20.41 9.27 -16.25
N LYS A 488 21.35 9.15 -17.19
CA LYS A 488 21.83 10.28 -18.00
C LYS A 488 20.76 10.96 -18.88
N HIS A 489 19.63 10.29 -19.13
CA HIS A 489 18.49 10.83 -19.91
C HIS A 489 17.12 10.60 -19.25
N LEU A 490 17.00 9.69 -18.28
CA LEU A 490 15.82 9.49 -17.45
C LEU A 490 16.17 9.87 -16.00
N ASN A 491 15.86 11.11 -15.62
CA ASN A 491 16.07 11.59 -14.26
C ASN A 491 15.07 12.72 -13.94
N LEU A 492 14.76 12.91 -12.65
CA LEU A 492 13.78 13.90 -12.21
C LEU A 492 14.15 15.31 -12.68
N LYS A 493 15.39 15.76 -12.46
CA LYS A 493 15.82 17.13 -12.80
C LYS A 493 15.58 17.49 -14.28
N GLN A 494 15.82 16.54 -15.18
CA GLN A 494 15.53 16.72 -16.61
C GLN A 494 14.02 16.74 -16.87
N GLN A 495 13.25 15.83 -16.25
CA GLN A 495 11.79 15.77 -16.41
C GLN A 495 11.05 16.99 -15.83
N MET A 496 11.61 17.68 -14.84
CA MET A 496 11.08 18.96 -14.33
C MET A 496 11.17 20.12 -15.34
N SER A 497 11.94 19.99 -16.42
CA SER A 497 12.21 21.07 -17.39
C SER A 497 11.51 20.93 -18.75
N GLN A 498 10.71 19.88 -18.96
CA GLN A 498 10.06 19.57 -20.25
C GLN A 498 8.80 18.70 -20.04
N PRO A 499 7.91 18.56 -21.05
CA PRO A 499 6.88 17.52 -21.06
C PRO A 499 7.49 16.13 -20.81
N SER A 500 6.94 15.44 -19.83
CA SER A 500 7.58 14.29 -19.18
C SER A 500 6.59 13.46 -18.35
N HIS A 501 6.98 12.23 -17.98
CA HIS A 501 6.19 11.37 -17.08
C HIS A 501 5.89 12.06 -15.75
N TYR A 502 6.86 12.78 -15.19
CA TYR A 502 6.66 13.56 -13.96
C TYR A 502 5.67 14.72 -14.13
N SER A 503 5.72 15.44 -15.26
CA SER A 503 4.75 16.54 -15.51
C SER A 503 3.32 16.01 -15.65
N VAL A 504 3.14 14.84 -16.29
CA VAL A 504 1.85 14.15 -16.40
C VAL A 504 1.39 13.66 -15.03
N TYR A 505 2.27 12.98 -14.27
CA TYR A 505 1.99 12.49 -12.91
C TYR A 505 1.54 13.64 -11.99
N LYS A 506 2.28 14.75 -11.93
CA LYS A 506 1.93 15.91 -11.09
C LYS A 506 0.60 16.55 -11.51
N SER A 507 0.29 16.59 -12.81
CA SER A 507 -1.01 17.08 -13.31
C SER A 507 -2.17 16.16 -12.87
N LEU A 508 -1.93 14.85 -12.81
CA LEU A 508 -2.91 13.86 -12.35
C LEU A 508 -3.11 13.86 -10.83
N VAL A 509 -2.07 14.13 -10.04
CA VAL A 509 -2.20 14.30 -8.58
C VAL A 509 -2.98 15.58 -8.24
N GLU A 510 -2.85 16.65 -9.04
CA GLU A 510 -3.73 17.83 -8.90
C GLU A 510 -5.18 17.50 -9.31
N LEU A 511 -5.37 16.83 -10.46
CA LEU A 511 -6.68 16.37 -10.95
C LEU A 511 -7.45 15.56 -9.88
N ARG A 512 -6.76 14.72 -9.10
CA ARG A 512 -7.35 13.90 -8.04
C ARG A 512 -8.14 14.69 -6.99
N LYS A 513 -7.94 16.01 -6.88
CA LYS A 513 -8.70 16.89 -5.97
C LYS A 513 -10.07 17.29 -6.50
N MET A 514 -10.38 17.04 -7.78
CA MET A 514 -11.69 17.33 -8.36
C MET A 514 -12.81 16.52 -7.68
N PRO A 515 -14.04 17.07 -7.56
CA PRO A 515 -15.18 16.33 -7.03
C PRO A 515 -15.45 14.99 -7.73
N ALA A 516 -15.30 14.94 -9.06
CA ALA A 516 -15.39 13.71 -9.85
C ALA A 516 -14.41 12.63 -9.36
N MET A 517 -13.16 12.99 -9.07
CA MET A 517 -12.15 12.03 -8.60
C MET A 517 -12.42 11.57 -7.17
N CYS A 518 -12.75 12.50 -6.26
CA CYS A 518 -12.94 12.20 -4.84
C CYS A 518 -14.22 11.40 -4.52
N ARG A 519 -15.33 11.68 -5.21
CA ARG A 519 -16.67 11.15 -4.88
C ARG A 519 -17.50 10.68 -6.08
N GLY A 520 -16.98 10.76 -7.30
CA GLY A 520 -17.71 10.37 -8.49
C GLY A 520 -17.89 8.85 -8.61
N GLN A 521 -19.07 8.44 -9.06
CA GLN A 521 -19.37 7.05 -9.40
C GLN A 521 -18.39 6.58 -10.48
N PHE A 522 -18.00 5.30 -10.42
CA PHE A 522 -17.03 4.73 -11.33
C PHE A 522 -17.70 3.79 -12.33
N ARG A 523 -17.40 3.98 -13.62
CA ARG A 523 -17.76 3.06 -14.70
C ARG A 523 -16.53 2.76 -15.55
N ALA A 524 -16.41 1.52 -16.03
CA ALA A 524 -15.30 1.06 -16.85
C ALA A 524 -15.80 0.23 -18.03
N GLU A 525 -15.32 0.54 -19.23
CA GLU A 525 -15.84 0.01 -20.50
C GLU A 525 -14.70 -0.35 -21.46
N VAL A 526 -14.88 -1.45 -22.20
CA VAL A 526 -13.93 -1.90 -23.23
C VAL A 526 -14.43 -1.42 -24.60
N LEU A 527 -13.67 -0.55 -25.27
CA LEU A 527 -14.05 -0.01 -26.57
C LEU A 527 -13.59 -0.92 -27.72
N ASN A 528 -12.43 -1.58 -27.56
CA ASN A 528 -11.93 -2.66 -28.41
C ASN A 528 -10.73 -3.34 -27.72
N ARG A 529 -10.02 -4.25 -28.40
CA ARG A 529 -8.84 -4.95 -27.86
C ARG A 529 -7.69 -4.03 -27.42
N ASP A 530 -7.50 -2.91 -28.11
CA ASP A 530 -6.41 -1.97 -27.85
C ASP A 530 -6.83 -0.81 -26.91
N VAL A 531 -8.14 -0.57 -26.70
CA VAL A 531 -8.64 0.65 -26.02
C VAL A 531 -9.74 0.36 -25.00
N PHE A 532 -9.58 0.92 -23.80
CA PHE A 532 -10.62 0.99 -22.75
C PHE A 532 -10.84 2.43 -22.30
N ALA A 533 -11.94 2.66 -21.58
CA ALA A 533 -12.26 3.95 -20.97
C ALA A 533 -12.80 3.77 -19.54
N PHE A 534 -12.53 4.77 -18.70
CA PHE A 534 -13.08 4.92 -17.35
C PHE A 534 -13.82 6.26 -17.24
N GLU A 535 -14.97 6.25 -16.59
CA GLU A 535 -15.78 7.44 -16.33
C GLU A 535 -15.92 7.66 -14.82
N ARG A 536 -15.80 8.92 -14.41
CA ARG A 536 -16.04 9.41 -13.05
C ARG A 536 -17.17 10.45 -13.08
N GLU A 537 -18.39 10.01 -12.77
CA GLU A 537 -19.60 10.85 -12.82
C GLU A 537 -19.95 11.43 -11.44
N VAL A 538 -20.23 12.73 -11.37
CA VAL A 538 -20.94 13.35 -10.24
C VAL A 538 -22.16 14.08 -10.79
N LYS A 539 -23.35 13.60 -10.44
CA LYS A 539 -24.62 14.15 -10.93
C LYS A 539 -24.75 15.65 -10.61
N GLY A 540 -24.79 16.49 -11.64
CA GLY A 540 -24.93 17.95 -11.54
C GLY A 540 -23.60 18.69 -11.32
N ASP A 541 -22.49 18.05 -11.64
CA ASP A 541 -21.11 18.54 -11.54
C ASP A 541 -20.35 18.01 -12.79
N ASN A 542 -19.17 18.56 -13.11
CA ASN A 542 -18.47 18.14 -14.32
C ASN A 542 -17.91 16.71 -14.16
N SER A 543 -18.15 15.87 -15.16
CA SER A 543 -17.69 14.48 -15.16
C SER A 543 -16.35 14.34 -15.87
N VAL A 544 -15.61 13.25 -15.62
CA VAL A 544 -14.28 13.04 -16.20
C VAL A 544 -14.18 11.66 -16.84
N ILE A 545 -13.80 11.62 -18.12
CA ILE A 545 -13.58 10.39 -18.89
C ILE A 545 -12.07 10.25 -19.16
N THR A 546 -11.51 9.13 -18.74
CA THR A 546 -10.14 8.68 -19.08
C THR A 546 -10.24 7.67 -20.20
N VAL A 547 -9.48 7.85 -21.29
CA VAL A 547 -9.46 6.90 -22.42
C VAL A 547 -8.02 6.50 -22.71
N ILE A 548 -7.74 5.20 -22.74
CA ILE A 548 -6.39 4.66 -22.81
C ILE A 548 -6.29 3.66 -23.97
N ASN A 549 -5.40 3.94 -24.91
CA ASN A 549 -4.97 3.04 -25.97
C ASN A 549 -3.66 2.35 -25.57
N ILE A 550 -3.72 1.10 -25.11
CA ILE A 550 -2.55 0.28 -24.79
C ILE A 550 -1.83 -0.29 -26.04
N GLY A 551 -2.41 -0.11 -27.23
CA GLY A 551 -2.01 -0.79 -28.45
C GLY A 551 -0.93 -0.08 -29.29
N PRO A 552 -0.24 -0.81 -30.18
CA PRO A 552 0.81 -0.29 -31.06
C PRO A 552 0.30 0.54 -32.24
N ARG A 553 -1.02 0.78 -32.36
CA ARG A 553 -1.66 1.43 -33.50
C ARG A 553 -2.53 2.60 -33.04
N ALA A 554 -2.61 3.63 -33.87
CA ALA A 554 -3.60 4.69 -33.68
C ALA A 554 -5.02 4.14 -33.84
N ARG A 555 -5.96 4.70 -33.08
CA ARG A 555 -7.37 4.32 -33.05
C ARG A 555 -8.25 5.57 -33.03
N ALA A 556 -9.39 5.53 -33.70
CA ALA A 556 -10.50 6.44 -33.42
C ALA A 556 -11.57 5.64 -32.68
N VAL A 557 -12.20 6.22 -31.65
CA VAL A 557 -13.23 5.54 -30.85
C VAL A 557 -14.46 6.41 -30.64
N ASN A 558 -15.64 5.77 -30.68
CA ASN A 558 -16.92 6.40 -30.35
C ASN A 558 -17.23 6.15 -28.86
N LEU A 559 -17.43 7.22 -28.10
CA LEU A 559 -17.79 7.20 -26.67
C LEU A 559 -19.28 7.48 -26.45
N THR A 560 -19.99 8.02 -27.45
CA THR A 560 -21.40 8.43 -27.32
C THR A 560 -22.33 7.25 -27.09
N GLU A 561 -22.17 6.15 -27.84
CA GLU A 561 -22.93 4.91 -27.67
C GLU A 561 -22.65 4.23 -26.32
N VAL A 562 -21.42 4.37 -25.81
CA VAL A 562 -20.94 3.67 -24.61
C VAL A 562 -21.39 4.39 -23.34
N PHE A 563 -21.11 5.69 -23.24
CA PHE A 563 -21.43 6.50 -22.06
C PHE A 563 -22.77 7.26 -22.16
N GLY A 564 -23.53 7.07 -23.25
CA GLY A 564 -24.83 7.72 -23.44
C GLY A 564 -24.75 9.22 -23.74
N LEU A 565 -23.60 9.66 -24.24
CA LEU A 565 -23.29 11.08 -24.49
C LEU A 565 -24.11 11.61 -25.68
N LYS A 566 -24.33 12.92 -25.72
CA LYS A 566 -25.07 13.57 -26.81
C LYS A 566 -24.24 13.50 -28.10
N TYR A 567 -24.92 13.38 -29.23
CA TYR A 567 -24.28 13.49 -30.54
C TYR A 567 -23.55 14.84 -30.67
N GLN A 568 -22.33 14.83 -31.23
CA GLN A 568 -21.41 15.97 -31.33
C GLN A 568 -20.93 16.59 -29.99
N GLN A 569 -21.20 15.97 -28.83
CA GLN A 569 -20.66 16.46 -27.55
C GLN A 569 -19.12 16.45 -27.58
N GLN A 570 -18.54 17.52 -27.04
CA GLN A 570 -17.10 17.71 -27.01
C GLN A 570 -16.53 17.29 -25.66
N LEU A 571 -15.28 16.84 -25.68
CA LEU A 571 -14.50 16.46 -24.51
C LEU A 571 -13.31 17.41 -24.39
N THR A 572 -13.22 18.14 -23.28
CA THR A 572 -12.14 19.09 -23.03
C THR A 572 -10.96 18.37 -22.37
N VAL A 573 -9.84 18.23 -23.07
CA VAL A 573 -8.63 17.55 -22.53
C VAL A 573 -8.16 18.26 -21.26
N LEU A 574 -8.08 17.53 -20.15
CA LEU A 574 -7.50 17.99 -18.88
C LEU A 574 -6.03 17.61 -18.80
N VAL A 575 -5.69 16.34 -19.08
CA VAL A 575 -4.32 15.83 -19.11
C VAL A 575 -4.12 14.95 -20.33
N ALA A 576 -3.01 15.15 -21.05
CA ALA A 576 -2.58 14.31 -22.17
C ALA A 576 -1.19 13.70 -21.86
N GLY A 577 -0.85 12.59 -22.50
CA GLY A 577 0.45 11.95 -22.31
C GLY A 577 1.63 12.83 -22.76
N SER A 578 2.83 12.60 -22.23
CA SER A 578 4.03 13.41 -22.47
C SER A 578 4.51 13.46 -23.93
N LYS A 579 3.96 12.57 -24.78
CA LYS A 579 4.24 12.43 -26.21
C LYS A 579 2.96 12.54 -27.06
N SER A 580 1.87 13.02 -26.47
CA SER A 580 0.61 13.29 -27.16
C SER A 580 0.77 14.41 -28.18
N THR A 581 -0.05 14.39 -29.24
CA THR A 581 -0.26 15.55 -30.11
C THR A 581 -1.33 16.51 -29.58
N HIS A 582 -2.08 16.11 -28.56
CA HIS A 582 -3.13 16.89 -27.92
C HIS A 582 -2.57 17.67 -26.72
N SER A 583 -3.15 18.84 -26.46
CA SER A 583 -2.83 19.70 -25.30
C SER A 583 -4.03 19.86 -24.37
N THR A 584 -3.78 20.14 -23.09
CA THR A 584 -4.83 20.61 -22.15
C THR A 584 -5.62 21.78 -22.75
N GLY A 585 -6.93 21.75 -22.61
CA GLY A 585 -7.86 22.72 -23.22
C GLY A 585 -8.23 22.45 -24.68
N ASN A 586 -7.71 21.38 -25.31
CA ASN A 586 -8.21 20.95 -26.62
C ASN A 586 -9.62 20.35 -26.47
N ALA A 587 -10.57 20.80 -27.30
CA ALA A 587 -11.88 20.17 -27.44
C ALA A 587 -11.80 19.08 -28.51
N LEU A 588 -12.22 17.86 -28.16
CA LEU A 588 -12.19 16.69 -29.03
C LEU A 588 -13.59 16.06 -29.18
N PRO A 589 -13.97 15.56 -30.37
CA PRO A 589 -15.29 14.98 -30.61
C PRO A 589 -15.45 13.63 -29.90
N ALA A 590 -16.51 13.47 -29.09
CA ALA A 590 -16.77 12.23 -28.37
C ALA A 590 -17.17 11.05 -29.27
N ASP A 591 -17.69 11.31 -30.48
CA ASP A 591 -18.11 10.31 -31.45
C ASP A 591 -16.97 9.76 -32.32
N ALA A 592 -15.81 10.43 -32.34
CA ALA A 592 -14.66 10.05 -33.15
C ALA A 592 -13.31 10.40 -32.51
N LEU A 593 -13.15 10.19 -31.20
CA LEU A 593 -11.97 10.58 -30.43
C LEU A 593 -10.68 9.91 -30.99
N PRO A 594 -9.70 10.69 -31.49
CA PRO A 594 -8.47 10.13 -32.08
C PRO A 594 -7.38 9.93 -31.03
N LEU A 595 -6.88 8.70 -30.93
CA LEU A 595 -5.84 8.25 -30.00
C LEU A 595 -4.61 7.73 -30.77
N ALA A 596 -3.43 8.23 -30.42
CA ALA A 596 -2.14 7.73 -30.90
C ALA A 596 -1.76 6.38 -30.24
N PRO A 597 -0.76 5.64 -30.75
CA PRO A 597 -0.26 4.42 -30.11
C PRO A 597 0.24 4.67 -28.69
N TYR A 598 -0.14 3.82 -27.74
CA TYR A 598 0.22 3.93 -26.32
C TYR A 598 -0.26 5.20 -25.60
N GLU A 599 -1.18 5.96 -26.21
CA GLU A 599 -1.68 7.22 -25.66
C GLU A 599 -2.78 7.01 -24.61
N GLY A 600 -2.71 7.79 -23.55
CA GLY A 600 -3.84 8.07 -22.68
C GLY A 600 -4.25 9.55 -22.78
N LEU A 601 -5.55 9.79 -22.64
CA LEU A 601 -6.14 11.12 -22.47
C LEU A 601 -7.08 11.10 -21.26
N VAL A 602 -7.05 12.16 -20.46
CA VAL A 602 -8.06 12.45 -19.44
C VAL A 602 -8.80 13.71 -19.85
N CYS A 603 -10.11 13.61 -20.04
CA CYS A 603 -10.95 14.69 -20.53
C CYS A 603 -12.12 14.99 -19.60
N MET A 604 -12.54 16.24 -19.56
CA MET A 604 -13.76 16.70 -18.92
C MET A 604 -14.96 16.52 -19.85
N LEU A 605 -16.09 16.17 -19.26
CA LEU A 605 -17.42 16.16 -19.85
C LEU A 605 -18.30 17.20 -19.12
N GLU A 606 -18.83 18.15 -19.89
CA GLU A 606 -19.78 19.20 -19.49
C GLU A 606 -21.21 18.84 -19.94
#